data_AF-A0A137RIL9-F1
#
_entry.id   AF-A0A137RIL9-F1
#
_cell.length_a   1.000
_cell.length_b   1.000
_cell.length_c   1.000
_cell.angle_alpha   90.00
_cell.angle_beta   90.00
_cell.angle_gamma   90.00
#
_symmetry.space_group_name_H-M   'P 1'
#
loop_
_entity.id
_entity.type
_entity.pdbx_description
1 polymer ?
#
loop_
_entity_poly.entity_id
_entity_poly.type
_entity_poly.pdbx_seq_one_letter_code
_entity_poly.pdbx_strand_id
1 'polypeptide(L)'
;MEDAGKSDCFIDVEDTLDSWQTTYNYQMTNAKDDDGNTQSLEACLIRKGLTEEYIQSLKNRQSWMNSNGGCTAEEKNTLNSRINKRVQELEEDMESTWNRCEEVYGSGG
;
A
#
# COMPACT_ATOMS: atom_id res chain seq x y z
N MET A 1 23.24 5.67 -26.69
CA MET A 1 22.51 4.50 -26.18
C MET A 1 21.57 5.04 -25.14
N GLU A 2 20.28 4.87 -25.38
CA GLU A 2 19.19 5.75 -24.94
C GLU A 2 18.87 5.62 -23.45
N ASP A 3 19.28 6.60 -22.64
CA ASP A 3 18.52 7.01 -21.46
C ASP A 3 17.43 8.01 -21.89
N ALA A 4 16.63 7.63 -22.90
CA ALA A 4 15.50 8.40 -23.42
C ALA A 4 14.15 7.67 -23.21
N GLY A 5 14.10 6.71 -22.30
CA GLY A 5 13.21 5.54 -22.39
C GLY A 5 12.03 5.42 -21.40
N LYS A 6 11.81 6.37 -20.49
CA LYS A 6 10.63 6.39 -19.60
C LYS A 6 9.93 7.75 -19.72
N SER A 7 8.60 7.76 -19.80
CA SER A 7 7.80 8.99 -19.77
C SER A 7 7.83 9.63 -18.38
N ASP A 8 7.62 10.94 -18.31
CA ASP A 8 7.48 11.66 -17.03
C ASP A 8 6.35 11.07 -16.18
N CYS A 9 5.28 10.57 -16.83
CA CYS A 9 4.20 9.87 -16.15
C CYS A 9 4.68 8.57 -15.50
N PHE A 10 5.52 7.80 -16.18
CA PHE A 10 6.06 6.57 -15.61
C PHE A 10 6.94 6.86 -14.39
N ILE A 11 7.84 7.83 -14.50
CA ILE A 11 8.74 8.23 -13.40
C ILE A 11 7.92 8.74 -12.21
N ASP A 12 6.96 9.64 -12.44
CA ASP A 12 6.08 10.18 -11.39
C ASP A 12 5.30 9.08 -10.66
N VAL A 13 4.76 8.11 -11.40
CA VAL A 13 4.05 6.98 -10.78
C VAL A 13 5.01 6.08 -10.02
N GLU A 14 6.17 5.74 -10.59
CA GLU A 14 7.18 4.87 -9.96
C GLU A 14 7.68 5.48 -8.63
N ASP A 15 8.08 6.75 -8.64
CA ASP A 15 8.56 7.47 -7.45
C ASP A 15 7.47 7.57 -6.37
N THR A 16 6.22 7.81 -6.79
CA THR A 16 5.08 7.86 -5.86
C THR A 16 4.87 6.51 -5.19
N LEU A 17 4.90 5.41 -5.96
CA LEU A 17 4.72 4.06 -5.41
C LEU A 17 5.85 3.68 -4.44
N ASP A 18 7.10 4.04 -4.75
CA ASP A 18 8.25 3.78 -3.90
C ASP A 18 8.18 4.58 -2.58
N SER A 19 7.80 5.85 -2.67
CA SER A 19 7.60 6.74 -1.52
C SER A 19 6.49 6.22 -0.60
N TRP A 20 5.36 5.81 -1.16
CA TRP A 20 4.25 5.24 -0.38
C TRP A 20 4.62 3.90 0.25
N GLN A 21 5.33 3.02 -0.46
CA GLN A 21 5.80 1.76 0.13
C GLN A 21 6.74 2.01 1.32
N THR A 22 7.64 2.98 1.19
CA THR A 22 8.56 3.38 2.27
C THR A 22 7.78 3.92 3.48
N THR A 23 6.81 4.80 3.23
CA THR A 23 5.95 5.38 4.26
C THR A 23 5.13 4.30 4.96
N TYR A 24 4.49 3.42 4.21
CA TYR A 24 3.72 2.29 4.72
C TYR A 24 4.58 1.40 5.62
N ASN A 25 5.76 0.98 5.16
CA ASN A 25 6.66 0.14 5.95
C ASN A 25 7.07 0.81 7.27
N TYR A 26 7.35 2.12 7.23
CA TYR A 26 7.69 2.89 8.41
C TYR A 26 6.50 2.94 9.39
N GLN A 27 5.30 3.26 8.92
CA GLN A 27 4.10 3.35 9.75
C GLN A 27 3.74 1.99 10.36
N MET A 28 3.80 0.90 9.58
CA MET A 28 3.53 -0.46 10.07
C MET A 28 4.49 -0.90 11.16
N THR A 29 5.76 -0.53 11.03
CA THR A 29 6.82 -0.82 12.03
C THR A 29 6.60 -0.02 13.32
N ASN A 30 6.13 1.22 13.21
CA ASN A 30 6.00 2.14 14.34
C ASN A 30 4.58 2.23 14.92
N ALA A 31 3.62 1.48 14.37
CA ALA A 31 2.26 1.39 14.89
C ALA A 31 2.27 0.80 16.30
N LYS A 32 1.77 1.59 17.24
CA LYS A 32 1.73 1.31 18.68
C LYS A 32 0.50 1.97 19.28
N ASP A 33 0.01 1.43 20.40
CA ASP A 33 -1.04 2.07 21.18
C ASP A 33 -0.52 3.30 21.95
N ASP A 34 -1.41 3.95 22.69
CA ASP A 34 -1.14 5.13 23.50
C ASP A 34 -0.04 4.90 24.57
N ASP A 35 0.14 3.65 25.03
CA ASP A 35 1.18 3.26 25.98
C ASP A 35 2.52 2.89 25.30
N GLY A 36 2.54 2.86 23.97
CA GLY A 36 3.70 2.50 23.16
C GLY A 36 3.87 1.00 22.93
N ASN A 37 2.88 0.17 23.26
CA ASN A 37 2.93 -1.26 22.99
C ASN A 37 2.59 -1.54 21.52
N THR A 38 3.40 -2.39 20.90
CA THR A 38 3.22 -2.80 19.50
C THR A 38 2.35 -4.05 19.34
N GLN A 39 2.05 -4.75 20.45
CA GLN A 39 1.35 -6.03 20.52
C GLN A 39 0.03 -5.91 21.29
N SER A 40 -0.82 -4.98 20.87
CA SER A 40 -2.15 -4.77 21.44
C SER A 40 -3.23 -4.76 20.36
N LEU A 41 -4.49 -4.89 20.78
CA LEU A 41 -5.65 -4.78 19.89
C LEU A 41 -5.62 -3.44 19.13
N GLU A 42 -5.36 -2.35 19.85
CA GLU A 42 -5.28 -1.02 19.26
C GLU A 42 -4.14 -0.90 18.24
N ALA A 43 -2.93 -1.35 18.56
CA ALA A 43 -1.82 -1.36 17.61
C ALA A 43 -2.13 -2.22 16.37
N CYS A 44 -2.91 -3.29 16.51
CA CYS A 44 -3.39 -4.11 15.40
C CYS A 44 -4.42 -3.36 14.53
N LEU A 45 -5.40 -2.69 15.16
CA LEU A 45 -6.41 -1.89 14.47
C LEU A 45 -5.79 -0.70 13.72
N ILE A 46 -4.74 -0.08 14.27
CA ILE A 46 -3.97 0.96 13.56
C ILE A 46 -3.34 0.39 12.28
N ARG A 47 -2.68 -0.78 12.37
CA ARG A 47 -2.09 -1.44 11.19
C ARG A 47 -3.13 -1.84 10.14
N LYS A 48 -4.31 -2.26 10.59
CA LYS A 48 -5.46 -2.52 9.73
C LYS A 48 -5.83 -1.26 8.93
N GLY A 49 -6.07 -0.14 9.62
CA GLY A 49 -6.44 1.13 8.97
C GLY A 49 -5.38 1.63 7.98
N LEU A 50 -4.10 1.56 8.37
CA LEU A 50 -2.98 1.92 7.48
C LEU A 50 -2.94 1.06 6.21
N THR A 51 -3.24 -0.24 6.33
CA THR A 51 -3.29 -1.17 5.20
C THR A 51 -4.46 -0.87 4.27
N GLU A 52 -5.65 -0.58 4.83
CA GLU A 52 -6.81 -0.16 4.04
C GLU A 52 -6.55 1.15 3.28
N GLU A 53 -5.98 2.16 3.94
CA GLU A 53 -5.61 3.45 3.33
C GLU A 53 -4.58 3.27 2.20
N TYR A 54 -3.59 2.41 2.40
CA TYR A 54 -2.58 2.15 1.38
C TYR A 54 -3.17 1.44 0.16
N ILE A 55 -4.03 0.43 0.35
CA ILE A 55 -4.77 -0.22 -0.75
C ILE A 55 -5.58 0.80 -1.55
N GLN A 56 -6.31 1.70 -0.88
CA GLN A 56 -7.10 2.73 -1.56
C GLN A 56 -6.21 3.71 -2.34
N SER A 57 -5.08 4.11 -1.77
CA SER A 57 -4.12 5.00 -2.44
C SER A 57 -3.58 4.36 -3.74
N LEU A 58 -3.23 3.07 -3.68
CA LEU A 58 -2.80 2.31 -4.85
C LEU A 58 -3.89 2.22 -5.94
N LYS A 59 -5.13 1.88 -5.56
CA LYS A 59 -6.28 1.82 -6.48
C LYS A 59 -6.59 3.18 -7.11
N ASN A 60 -6.50 4.26 -6.33
CA ASN A 60 -6.70 5.63 -6.82
C ASN A 60 -5.61 6.05 -7.81
N ARG A 61 -4.34 5.76 -7.51
CA ARG A 61 -3.22 6.06 -8.40
C ARG A 61 -3.32 5.28 -9.71
N GLN A 62 -3.73 4.03 -9.63
CA GLN A 62 -4.00 3.19 -10.79
C GLN A 62 -5.10 3.79 -11.68
N SER A 63 -6.22 4.18 -11.08
CA SER A 63 -7.34 4.82 -11.79
C SER A 63 -6.88 6.12 -12.48
N TRP A 64 -6.19 6.99 -11.74
CA TRP A 64 -5.62 8.24 -12.27
C TRP A 64 -4.68 8.00 -13.45
N MET A 65 -3.77 7.02 -13.34
CA MET A 65 -2.82 6.67 -14.39
C MET A 65 -3.53 6.16 -15.65
N ASN A 66 -4.56 5.32 -15.48
CA ASN A 66 -5.30 4.76 -16.60
C ASN A 66 -6.12 5.82 -17.35
N SER A 67 -6.67 6.80 -16.62
CA SER A 67 -7.42 7.93 -17.19
C SER A 67 -6.56 9.04 -17.79
N ASN A 68 -5.29 9.17 -17.43
CA ASN A 68 -4.39 10.21 -17.97
C ASN A 68 -3.62 9.76 -19.22
N GLY A 69 -3.32 10.74 -20.09
CA GLY A 69 -2.63 10.52 -21.37
C GLY A 69 -1.09 10.53 -21.32
N GLY A 70 -0.47 10.64 -20.14
CA GLY A 70 0.98 10.84 -20.02
C GLY A 70 1.83 9.57 -20.14
N CYS A 71 1.26 8.41 -19.78
CA CYS A 71 1.95 7.13 -19.85
C CYS A 71 1.60 6.42 -21.16
N THR A 72 2.58 5.74 -21.76
CA THR A 72 2.34 4.82 -22.89
C THR A 72 1.56 3.57 -22.44
N ALA A 73 1.00 2.81 -23.39
CA ALA A 73 0.27 1.59 -23.06
C ALA A 73 1.15 0.53 -22.37
N GLU A 74 2.41 0.40 -22.78
CA GLU A 74 3.38 -0.53 -22.19
C GLU A 74 3.75 -0.14 -20.74
N GLU A 75 3.97 1.15 -20.52
CA GLU A 75 4.21 1.72 -19.18
C GLU A 75 3.01 1.50 -18.25
N LYS A 76 1.80 1.76 -18.74
CA LYS A 76 0.57 1.48 -17.99
C LYS A 76 0.47 0.00 -17.62
N ASN A 77 0.76 -0.91 -18.55
CA ASN A 77 0.70 -2.35 -18.27
C ASN A 77 1.70 -2.76 -17.18
N THR A 78 2.93 -2.25 -17.26
CA THR A 78 3.97 -2.51 -16.25
C THR A 78 3.57 -2.00 -14.88
N LEU A 79 3.11 -0.75 -14.79
CA LEU A 79 2.69 -0.13 -13.52
C LEU A 79 1.40 -0.75 -12.96
N ASN A 80 0.43 -1.06 -13.82
CA ASN A 80 -0.80 -1.76 -13.42
C ASN A 80 -0.49 -3.14 -12.82
N SER A 81 0.41 -3.90 -13.44
CA SER A 81 0.83 -5.22 -12.94
C SER A 81 1.46 -5.09 -11.54
N ARG A 82 2.37 -4.13 -11.38
CA ARG A 82 3.01 -3.82 -10.08
C ARG A 82 1.98 -3.44 -9.01
N ILE A 83 1.04 -2.54 -9.33
CA ILE A 83 0.00 -2.10 -8.40
C ILE A 83 -0.93 -3.26 -8.03
N ASN A 84 -1.44 -4.00 -9.02
CA ASN A 84 -2.35 -5.12 -8.79
C ASN A 84 -1.73 -6.20 -7.90
N LYS A 85 -0.47 -6.56 -8.17
CA LYS A 85 0.25 -7.52 -7.34
C LYS A 85 0.34 -7.04 -5.90
N ARG A 86 0.69 -5.77 -5.69
CA ARG A 86 0.82 -5.23 -4.33
C ARG A 86 -0.52 -5.13 -3.60
N VAL A 87 -1.58 -4.73 -4.30
CA VAL A 87 -2.94 -4.72 -3.75
C VAL A 87 -3.36 -6.13 -3.32
N GLN A 88 -3.09 -7.14 -4.15
CA GLN A 88 -3.41 -8.53 -3.79
C GLN A 88 -2.66 -8.98 -2.54
N GLU A 89 -1.34 -8.73 -2.44
CA GLU A 89 -0.56 -9.06 -1.24
C GLU A 89 -1.14 -8.39 0.03
N LEU A 90 -1.55 -7.13 -0.07
CA LEU A 90 -2.14 -6.40 1.06
C LEU A 90 -3.55 -6.91 1.41
N GLU A 91 -4.34 -7.33 0.43
CA GLU A 91 -5.65 -7.96 0.66
C GLU A 91 -5.47 -9.32 1.36
N GLU A 92 -4.45 -10.09 1.01
CA GLU A 92 -4.07 -11.33 1.71
C GLU A 92 -3.59 -11.06 3.16
N ASP A 93 -2.82 -9.98 3.39
CA ASP A 93 -2.42 -9.54 4.73
C ASP A 93 -3.66 -9.13 5.57
N MET A 94 -4.63 -8.45 4.96
CA MET A 94 -5.89 -8.08 5.60
C MET A 94 -6.67 -9.32 6.04
N GLU A 95 -6.83 -10.32 5.17
CA GLU A 95 -7.58 -11.55 5.49
C GLU A 95 -6.88 -12.40 6.56
N SER A 96 -5.57 -12.59 6.41
CA SER A 96 -4.80 -13.52 7.26
C SER A 96 -4.45 -12.95 8.63
N THR A 97 -4.28 -11.63 8.72
CA THR A 97 -3.71 -10.96 9.89
C THR A 97 -4.62 -9.86 10.43
N TRP A 98 -4.90 -8.81 9.65
CA TRP A 98 -5.50 -7.59 10.20
C TRP A 98 -7.00 -7.68 10.49
N ASN A 99 -7.75 -8.50 9.76
CA ASN A 99 -9.15 -8.76 10.07
C ASN A 99 -9.36 -9.64 11.30
N ARG A 100 -8.28 -10.22 11.84
CA ARG A 100 -8.30 -11.10 13.01
C ARG A 100 -7.80 -10.42 14.29
N CYS A 101 -7.64 -9.10 14.29
CA CYS A 101 -7.17 -8.34 15.47
C CYS A 101 -7.96 -8.67 16.73
N GLU A 102 -9.30 -8.71 16.66
CA GLU A 102 -10.17 -9.04 17.79
C GLU A 102 -10.05 -10.51 18.22
N GLU A 103 -9.84 -11.44 17.29
CA GLU A 103 -9.64 -12.85 17.62
C GLU A 103 -8.33 -13.05 18.41
N VAL A 104 -7.26 -12.37 17.98
CA VAL A 104 -5.91 -12.51 18.53
C VAL A 104 -5.73 -11.74 19.84
N TYR A 105 -6.30 -10.54 19.95
CA TYR A 105 -6.06 -9.62 21.06
C TYR A 105 -7.32 -9.27 21.88
N GLY A 106 -8.52 -9.55 21.38
CA GLY A 106 -9.79 -9.17 22.00
C GLY A 106 -10.35 -10.19 23.01
N SER A 107 -9.70 -11.33 23.21
CA SER A 107 -10.17 -12.39 24.13
C SER A 107 -9.85 -12.14 25.62
N GLY A 108 -9.55 -10.89 25.99
CA GLY A 108 -9.22 -10.46 27.36
C GLY A 108 -10.34 -9.73 28.12
N GLY A 109 -11.60 -10.10 27.90
CA GLY A 109 -12.77 -9.58 28.64
C GLY A 109 -13.41 -10.63 29.55
#